data_AF-A0A9W8H5Z8-F1
#
_entry.id   AF-A0A9W8H5Z8-F1
#
_cell.length_a   1.000
_cell.length_b   1.000
_cell.length_c   1.000
_cell.angle_alpha   90.00
_cell.angle_beta   90.00
_cell.angle_gamma   90.00
#
_symmetry.space_group_name_H-M   'P 1'
#
loop_
_entity.id
_entity.type
_entity.pdbx_description
1 polymer ?
#
loop_
_entity_poly.entity_id
_entity_poly.type
_entity_poly.pdbx_seq_one_letter_code
_entity_poly.pdbx_strand_id
1 'polypeptide(L)'
;MFEKSLTDLIQGLRANKRNESEYIQTSLQEIQVEVQMSDMRIKSTAIDKLNYLHMLGYDMNWANFNIVEVMASPRFSEKRSGYLAATQSFHQETDVLMLTTNLIRKDLASSNVMEVSVALDGLAQVVTPEQATDLFDDVMAVLAHSRP
;
A
#
# COMPACT_ATOMS: atom_id res chain seq x y z
N MET A 1 17.28 16.55 -5.05
CA MET A 1 15.94 16.78 -5.63
C MET A 1 15.00 16.95 -4.45
N PHE A 2 14.18 18.00 -4.40
CA PHE A 2 13.26 18.19 -3.27
C PHE A 2 12.05 17.27 -3.50
N GLU A 3 11.88 16.26 -2.67
CA GLU A 3 10.74 15.34 -2.77
C GLU A 3 9.47 16.04 -2.33
N LYS A 4 8.49 16.10 -3.22
CA LYS A 4 7.16 16.64 -2.90
C LYS A 4 6.41 15.61 -2.07
N SER A 5 5.90 16.05 -0.92
CA SER A 5 5.00 15.25 -0.09
C SER A 5 3.62 15.09 -0.72
N LEU A 6 2.80 14.18 -0.21
CA LEU A 6 1.38 14.06 -0.59
C LEU A 6 0.63 15.40 -0.39
N THR A 7 0.94 16.13 0.69
CA THR A 7 0.34 17.43 0.96
C THR A 7 0.67 18.43 -0.15
N ASP A 8 1.90 18.44 -0.63
CA ASP A 8 2.34 19.32 -1.71
C ASP A 8 1.64 18.99 -3.04
N LEU A 9 1.44 17.69 -3.33
CA LEU A 9 0.65 17.25 -4.49
C LEU A 9 -0.79 17.78 -4.42
N ILE A 10 -1.46 17.60 -3.28
CA ILE A 10 -2.85 18.03 -3.10
C ILE A 10 -2.97 19.56 -3.19
N GLN A 11 -2.02 20.30 -2.60
CA GLN A 11 -1.97 21.76 -2.70
C GLN A 11 -1.73 22.21 -4.15
N GLY A 12 -0.81 21.56 -4.86
CA GLY A 12 -0.52 21.83 -6.25
C GLY A 12 -1.71 21.56 -7.17
N LEU A 13 -2.45 20.47 -6.96
CA LEU A 13 -3.70 20.19 -7.69
C LEU A 13 -4.73 21.30 -7.47
N ARG A 14 -4.94 21.70 -6.21
CA ARG A 14 -5.90 22.77 -5.86
C ARG A 14 -5.51 24.13 -6.43
N ALA A 15 -4.22 24.39 -6.62
CA ALA A 15 -3.72 25.62 -7.24
C ALA A 15 -3.88 25.60 -8.77
N ASN A 16 -3.87 24.43 -9.41
CA ASN A 16 -3.88 24.26 -10.86
C ASN A 16 -5.27 23.91 -11.44
N LYS A 17 -6.36 24.47 -10.91
CA LYS A 17 -7.75 24.13 -11.33
C LYS A 17 -8.04 24.25 -12.82
N ARG A 18 -7.30 25.08 -13.56
CA ARG A 18 -7.49 25.27 -15.01
C ARG A 18 -6.65 24.31 -15.86
N ASN A 19 -5.57 23.75 -15.30
CA ASN A 19 -4.60 22.89 -15.99
C ASN A 19 -4.36 21.59 -15.19
N GLU A 20 -5.41 21.08 -14.53
CA GLU A 20 -5.32 19.96 -13.60
C GLU A 20 -4.75 18.71 -14.28
N SER A 21 -5.19 18.41 -15.50
CA SER A 21 -4.72 17.25 -16.27
C SER A 21 -3.22 17.29 -16.56
N GLU A 22 -2.66 18.45 -16.90
CA GLU A 22 -1.22 18.63 -17.16
C GLU A 22 -0.40 18.45 -15.89
N TYR A 23 -0.90 19.00 -14.77
CA TYR A 23 -0.26 18.86 -13.46
C TYR A 23 -0.28 17.40 -12.97
N ILE A 24 -1.39 16.69 -13.17
CA ILE A 24 -1.49 15.27 -12.82
C ILE A 24 -0.55 14.44 -13.68
N GLN A 25 -0.49 14.68 -14.99
CA GLN A 25 0.41 13.95 -15.89
C GLN A 25 1.88 14.13 -15.48
N THR A 26 2.27 15.35 -15.13
CA THR A 26 3.62 15.63 -14.60
C THR A 26 3.85 14.90 -13.28
N SER A 27 2.87 14.92 -12.38
CA SER A 27 2.95 14.25 -11.08
C SER A 27 3.07 12.73 -11.22
N LEU A 28 2.35 12.11 -12.15
CA LEU A 28 2.46 10.68 -12.45
C LEU A 28 3.85 10.30 -12.96
N GLN A 29 4.46 11.13 -13.80
CA GLN A 29 5.84 10.91 -14.26
C GLN A 29 6.84 11.02 -13.10
N GLU A 30 6.67 11.99 -12.20
CA GLU A 30 7.49 12.10 -10.99
C GLU A 30 7.35 10.85 -10.11
N ILE A 31 6.11 10.41 -9.85
CA ILE A 31 5.82 9.20 -9.05
C ILE A 31 6.46 7.96 -9.69
N GLN A 32 6.37 7.79 -11.01
CA GLN A 32 6.98 6.65 -11.72
C GLN A 32 8.50 6.56 -11.50
N VAL A 33 9.19 7.70 -11.42
CA VAL A 33 10.62 7.74 -11.10
C VAL A 33 10.86 7.44 -9.62
N GLU A 34 10.06 8.03 -8.74
CA GLU A 34 10.21 7.88 -7.29
C GLU A 34 9.97 6.44 -6.79
N VAL A 35 8.97 5.72 -7.34
CA VAL A 35 8.71 4.33 -6.92
C VAL A 35 9.85 3.36 -7.25
N GLN A 36 10.73 3.73 -8.20
CA GLN A 36 11.90 2.94 -8.58
C GLN A 36 13.14 3.26 -7.71
N MET A 37 13.08 4.28 -6.85
CA MET A 37 14.19 4.63 -5.97
C MET A 37 14.39 3.57 -4.89
N SER A 38 15.63 3.35 -4.45
CA SER A 38 15.93 2.33 -3.43
C SER A 38 15.47 2.70 -2.02
N ASP A 39 15.28 3.99 -1.74
CA ASP A 39 14.83 4.44 -0.42
C ASP A 39 13.32 4.21 -0.25
N MET A 40 12.99 3.36 0.73
CA MET A 40 11.62 2.95 1.04
C MET A 40 10.73 4.12 1.48
N ARG A 41 11.29 5.20 2.05
CA ARG A 41 10.51 6.39 2.40
C ARG A 41 10.01 7.12 1.16
N ILE A 42 10.87 7.21 0.15
CA ILE A 42 10.54 7.80 -1.15
C ILE A 42 9.45 6.95 -1.81
N LYS A 43 9.68 5.64 -1.89
CA LYS A 43 8.68 4.70 -2.44
C LYS A 43 7.33 4.83 -1.74
N SER A 44 7.31 4.79 -0.40
CA SER A 44 6.08 4.92 0.38
C SER A 44 5.35 6.24 0.11
N THR A 45 6.08 7.35 0.05
CA THR A 45 5.49 8.67 -0.25
C THR A 45 4.95 8.73 -1.68
N ALA A 46 5.63 8.11 -2.64
CA ALA A 46 5.18 8.00 -4.01
C ALA A 46 3.91 7.14 -4.13
N ILE A 47 3.84 6.03 -3.39
CA ILE A 47 2.64 5.19 -3.29
C ILE A 47 1.48 5.95 -2.63
N ASP A 48 1.72 6.75 -1.58
CA ASP A 48 0.67 7.58 -0.97
C ASP A 48 0.11 8.61 -1.98
N LYS A 49 1.00 9.24 -2.76
CA LYS A 49 0.63 10.14 -3.87
C LYS A 49 -0.19 9.42 -4.94
N LEU A 50 0.25 8.23 -5.35
CA LEU A 50 -0.44 7.44 -6.35
C LEU A 50 -1.82 6.99 -5.85
N ASN A 51 -1.92 6.54 -4.60
CA ASN A 51 -3.18 6.14 -3.99
C ASN A 51 -4.19 7.30 -3.97
N TYR A 52 -3.73 8.53 -3.72
CA TYR A 52 -4.57 9.70 -3.83
C TYR A 52 -5.09 9.93 -5.26
N LEU A 53 -4.23 9.81 -6.27
CA LEU A 53 -4.65 9.91 -7.67
C LEU A 53 -5.57 8.74 -8.05
N HIS A 54 -5.37 7.55 -7.49
CA HIS A 54 -6.24 6.41 -7.70
C HIS A 54 -7.67 6.69 -7.22
N MET A 55 -7.84 7.34 -6.06
CA MET A 55 -9.15 7.82 -5.60
C MET A 55 -9.80 8.86 -6.53
N LEU A 56 -9.01 9.53 -7.39
CA LEU A 56 -9.50 10.42 -8.45
C LEU A 56 -9.78 9.70 -9.78
N GLY A 57 -9.60 8.37 -9.83
CA GLY A 57 -9.87 7.53 -11.01
C GLY A 57 -8.66 7.22 -11.89
N TYR A 58 -7.44 7.51 -11.44
CA TYR A 58 -6.23 7.18 -12.19
C TYR A 58 -5.77 5.74 -11.93
N ASP A 59 -5.15 5.12 -12.94
CA ASP A 59 -4.67 3.74 -12.84
C ASP A 59 -3.45 3.61 -11.90
N MET A 60 -3.50 2.57 -11.07
CA MET A 60 -2.48 2.21 -10.08
C MET A 60 -1.85 0.84 -10.34
N ASN A 61 -2.38 0.06 -11.29
CA ASN A 61 -1.99 -1.35 -11.50
C ASN A 61 -0.50 -1.52 -11.83
N TRP A 62 0.08 -0.57 -12.55
CA TRP A 62 1.50 -0.58 -12.90
C TRP A 62 2.44 -0.52 -11.67
N ALA A 63 1.96 -0.11 -10.50
CA ALA A 63 2.71 -0.02 -9.26
C ALA A 63 2.47 -1.20 -8.30
N ASN A 64 1.70 -2.22 -8.71
CA ASN A 64 1.29 -3.31 -7.83
C ASN A 64 2.48 -4.00 -7.12
N PHE A 65 3.58 -4.25 -7.84
CA PHE A 65 4.78 -4.83 -7.23
C PHE A 65 5.42 -3.90 -6.19
N ASN A 66 5.53 -2.60 -6.50
CA ASN A 66 6.10 -1.60 -5.58
C ASN A 66 5.26 -1.47 -4.31
N ILE A 67 3.92 -1.62 -4.40
CA ILE A 67 3.04 -1.69 -3.22
C ILE A 67 3.43 -2.87 -2.31
N VAL A 68 3.65 -4.05 -2.89
CA VAL A 68 4.11 -5.24 -2.13
C VAL A 68 5.47 -5.00 -1.48
N GLU A 69 6.40 -4.31 -2.16
CA GLU A 69 7.69 -3.94 -1.55
C GLU A 69 7.51 -3.01 -0.35
N VAL A 70 6.61 -2.02 -0.44
CA VAL A 70 6.31 -1.10 0.67
C VAL A 70 5.62 -1.84 1.83
N MET A 71 4.69 -2.77 1.55
CA MET A 71 4.09 -3.65 2.56
C MET A 71 5.14 -4.48 3.32
N ALA A 72 6.20 -4.90 2.63
CA ALA A 72 7.29 -5.68 3.21
C ALA A 72 8.26 -4.84 4.07
N SER A 73 8.09 -3.51 4.14
CA SER A 73 8.97 -2.65 4.92
C SER A 73 9.00 -3.05 6.41
N PRO A 74 10.18 -3.01 7.07
CA PRO A 74 10.29 -3.22 8.50
C PRO A 74 9.77 -2.02 9.33
N ARG A 75 9.50 -0.87 8.70
CA ARG A 75 8.98 0.31 9.39
C ARG A 75 7.47 0.36 9.27
N PHE A 76 6.79 0.43 10.43
CA PHE A 76 5.34 0.43 10.48
C PHE A 76 4.68 1.55 9.65
N SER A 77 5.26 2.75 9.60
CA SER A 77 4.70 3.86 8.80
C SER A 77 4.62 3.53 7.31
N GLU A 78 5.70 2.95 6.77
CA GLU A 78 5.79 2.58 5.36
C GLU A 78 4.90 1.36 5.09
N LYS A 79 5.00 0.34 5.95
CA LYS A 79 4.14 -0.86 5.90
C LYS A 79 2.65 -0.49 5.86
N ARG A 80 2.21 0.42 6.72
CA ARG A 80 0.82 0.90 6.77
C ARG A 80 0.37 1.53 5.45
N SER A 81 1.21 2.36 4.83
CA SER A 81 0.93 2.93 3.50
C SER A 81 0.82 1.84 2.44
N GLY A 82 1.70 0.83 2.48
CA GLY A 82 1.63 -0.33 1.58
C GLY A 82 0.33 -1.12 1.72
N TYR A 83 -0.07 -1.45 2.96
CA TYR A 83 -1.33 -2.16 3.20
C TYR A 83 -2.53 -1.34 2.74
N LEU A 84 -2.57 -0.04 3.04
CA LEU A 84 -3.64 0.83 2.56
C LEU A 84 -3.73 0.83 1.04
N ALA A 85 -2.60 1.01 0.34
CA ALA A 85 -2.57 0.97 -1.12
C ALA A 85 -3.07 -0.37 -1.68
N ALA A 86 -2.62 -1.49 -1.10
CA ALA A 86 -3.08 -2.82 -1.49
C ALA A 86 -4.59 -2.98 -1.30
N THR A 87 -5.16 -2.51 -0.18
CA THR A 87 -6.62 -2.58 0.05
C THR A 87 -7.43 -1.76 -0.93
N GLN A 88 -6.86 -0.67 -1.48
CA GLN A 88 -7.54 0.18 -2.45
C GLN A 88 -7.46 -0.38 -3.88
N SER A 89 -6.32 -0.95 -4.26
CA SER A 89 -6.05 -1.30 -5.67
C SER A 89 -6.03 -2.79 -5.99
N PHE A 90 -5.86 -3.67 -5.00
CA PHE A 90 -5.76 -5.11 -5.27
C PHE A 90 -7.15 -5.75 -5.37
N HIS A 91 -7.27 -6.65 -6.34
CA HIS A 91 -8.42 -7.48 -6.59
C HIS A 91 -7.98 -8.93 -6.71
N GLN A 92 -8.92 -9.88 -6.76
CA GLN A 92 -8.60 -11.31 -6.83
C GLN A 92 -7.75 -11.69 -8.06
N GLU A 93 -7.79 -10.88 -9.11
CA GLU A 93 -7.04 -11.08 -10.36
C GLU A 93 -5.68 -10.37 -10.35
N THR A 94 -5.29 -9.71 -9.25
CA THR A 94 -4.01 -9.01 -9.18
C THR A 94 -2.84 -10.00 -9.15
N ASP A 95 -1.98 -9.97 -10.18
CA ASP A 95 -0.88 -10.92 -10.39
C ASP A 95 0.06 -11.11 -9.18
N VAL A 96 0.28 -10.04 -8.42
CA VAL A 96 1.21 -10.04 -7.27
C VAL A 96 0.54 -10.41 -5.95
N LEU A 97 -0.77 -10.66 -5.93
CA LEU A 97 -1.54 -10.88 -4.71
C LEU A 97 -1.00 -12.07 -3.91
N MET A 98 -0.57 -13.13 -4.57
CA MET A 98 0.03 -14.30 -3.91
C MET A 98 1.34 -14.00 -3.17
N LEU A 99 2.06 -12.94 -3.53
CA LEU A 99 3.27 -12.52 -2.82
C LEU A 99 2.93 -11.95 -1.43
N THR A 100 1.69 -11.49 -1.23
CA THR A 100 1.26 -10.91 0.04
C THR A 100 1.03 -11.95 1.13
N THR A 101 0.75 -13.21 0.78
CA THR A 101 0.42 -14.27 1.75
C THR A 101 1.50 -14.45 2.81
N ASN A 102 2.77 -14.51 2.39
CA ASN A 102 3.89 -14.64 3.31
C ASN A 102 4.14 -13.37 4.14
N LEU A 103 3.84 -12.19 3.58
CA LEU A 103 3.94 -10.92 4.31
C LEU A 103 2.89 -10.85 5.41
N ILE A 104 1.64 -11.18 5.08
CA ILE A 104 0.52 -11.21 6.02
C ILE A 104 0.81 -12.22 7.13
N ARG A 105 1.23 -13.45 6.81
CA ARG A 105 1.62 -14.46 7.80
C ARG A 105 2.66 -13.93 8.79
N LYS A 106 3.72 -13.32 8.27
CA LYS A 106 4.79 -12.75 9.09
C LYS A 106 4.27 -11.64 10.01
N ASP A 107 3.40 -10.78 9.49
CA ASP A 107 2.86 -9.65 10.25
C ASP A 107 1.81 -10.10 11.30
N LEU A 108 1.02 -11.14 11.02
CA LEU A 108 0.12 -11.79 11.99
C LEU A 108 0.88 -12.44 13.16
N ALA A 109 2.07 -12.98 12.89
CA ALA A 109 2.95 -13.54 13.92
C ALA A 109 3.77 -12.47 14.68
N SER A 110 3.59 -11.18 14.39
CA SER A 110 4.35 -10.11 15.04
C SER A 110 3.94 -9.92 16.50
N SER A 111 4.90 -9.53 17.34
CA SER A 111 4.64 -9.11 18.72
C SER A 111 4.09 -7.67 18.80
N ASN A 112 4.15 -6.93 17.70
CA ASN A 112 3.63 -5.57 17.57
C ASN A 112 2.16 -5.61 17.17
N VAL A 113 1.28 -5.21 18.08
CA VAL A 113 -0.19 -5.21 17.86
C VAL A 113 -0.56 -4.40 16.62
N MET A 114 0.14 -3.29 16.32
CA MET A 114 -0.18 -2.47 15.15
C MET A 114 0.09 -3.22 13.83
N GLU A 115 1.13 -4.05 13.77
CA GLU A 115 1.44 -4.88 12.60
C GLU A 115 0.40 -5.99 12.41
N VAL A 116 0.00 -6.64 13.51
CA VAL A 116 -1.07 -7.64 13.50
C VAL A 116 -2.39 -7.01 13.06
N SER A 117 -2.77 -5.85 13.60
CA SER A 117 -4.02 -5.16 13.26
C SER A 117 -4.08 -4.76 11.78
N VAL A 118 -3.00 -4.19 11.22
CA VAL A 118 -2.99 -3.79 9.81
C VAL A 118 -3.00 -5.00 8.87
N ALA A 119 -2.36 -6.11 9.26
CA ALA A 119 -2.41 -7.34 8.50
C ALA A 119 -3.81 -7.97 8.49
N LEU A 120 -4.52 -7.97 9.63
CA LEU A 120 -5.90 -8.43 9.71
C LEU A 120 -6.86 -7.56 8.88
N ASP A 121 -6.74 -6.24 8.96
CA ASP A 121 -7.54 -5.31 8.16
C ASP A 121 -7.29 -5.49 6.65
N GLY A 122 -6.01 -5.57 6.27
CA GLY A 122 -5.62 -5.86 4.90
C GLY A 122 -6.19 -7.18 4.40
N LEU A 123 -5.99 -8.26 5.15
CA LEU A 123 -6.51 -9.59 4.81
C LEU A 123 -8.02 -9.56 4.61
N ALA A 124 -8.79 -8.91 5.51
CA ALA A 124 -10.24 -8.84 5.40
C ALA A 124 -10.75 -8.23 4.08
N GLN A 125 -9.96 -7.37 3.43
CA GLN A 125 -10.34 -6.69 2.20
C GLN A 125 -9.86 -7.41 0.93
N VAL A 126 -8.66 -8.01 0.95
CA VAL A 126 -8.03 -8.58 -0.26
C VAL A 126 -7.98 -10.11 -0.30
N VAL A 127 -8.46 -10.80 0.74
CA VAL A 127 -8.35 -12.26 0.86
C VAL A 127 -8.98 -13.02 -0.31
N THR A 128 -8.21 -13.93 -0.90
CA THR A 128 -8.72 -14.96 -1.82
C THR A 128 -9.05 -16.25 -1.07
N PRO A 129 -9.87 -17.16 -1.65
CA PRO A 129 -10.13 -18.47 -1.03
C PRO A 129 -8.86 -19.29 -0.74
N GLU A 130 -7.84 -19.16 -1.59
CA GLU A 130 -6.53 -19.80 -1.40
C GLU A 130 -5.81 -19.21 -0.19
N GLN A 131 -5.73 -17.87 -0.10
CA GLN A 131 -5.14 -17.18 1.04
C GLN A 131 -5.87 -17.45 2.36
N ALA A 132 -7.20 -17.53 2.32
CA ALA A 132 -8.01 -17.85 3.48
C ALA A 132 -7.66 -19.24 4.04
N THR A 133 -7.43 -20.22 3.15
CA THR A 133 -7.02 -21.56 3.55
C THR A 133 -5.61 -21.55 4.12
N ASP A 134 -4.69 -20.86 3.46
CA ASP A 134 -3.27 -20.81 3.84
C ASP A 134 -2.98 -20.03 5.13
N LEU A 135 -3.86 -19.09 5.51
CA LEU A 135 -3.72 -18.23 6.68
C LEU A 135 -4.71 -18.56 7.80
N PHE A 136 -5.54 -19.59 7.63
CA PHE A 136 -6.59 -19.93 8.60
C PHE A 136 -6.02 -20.15 10.01
N ASP A 137 -5.00 -21.00 10.13
CA ASP A 137 -4.38 -21.32 11.42
C ASP A 137 -3.71 -20.09 12.05
N ASP A 138 -3.09 -19.23 11.23
CA ASP A 138 -2.45 -18.00 11.66
C ASP A 138 -3.50 -17.03 12.27
N VAL A 139 -4.65 -16.86 11.62
CA VAL A 139 -5.76 -16.03 12.12
C VAL A 139 -6.35 -16.62 13.41
N MET A 140 -6.55 -17.95 13.46
CA MET A 140 -7.06 -18.62 14.65
C MET A 140 -6.13 -18.46 15.86
N ALA A 141 -4.80 -18.48 15.65
CA ALA A 141 -3.83 -18.22 16.69
C ALA A 141 -3.94 -16.79 17.25
N VAL A 142 -4.19 -15.80 16.39
CA VAL A 142 -4.39 -14.41 16.81
C VAL A 142 -5.69 -14.23 17.59
N LEU A 143 -6.78 -14.93 17.23
CA LEU A 143 -8.04 -14.88 17.98
C LEU A 143 -7.92 -15.43 19.42
N ALA A 144 -6.95 -16.32 19.65
CA ALA A 144 -6.66 -16.86 20.98
C ALA A 144 -5.74 -15.93 21.81
N HIS A 145 -5.33 -14.77 21.28
CA HIS A 145 -4.40 -13.88 21.96
C HIS A 145 -5.06 -13.24 23.19
N SER A 146 -4.31 -13.20 24.30
CA SER A 146 -4.75 -12.64 25.59
C SER A 146 -4.78 -11.11 25.66
N ARG A 147 -4.58 -10.43 24.53
CA ARG A 147 -4.58 -8.96 24.44
C ARG A 147 -5.87 -8.57 23.70
N PRO A 148 -6.76 -7.79 24.33
CA PRO A 148 -8.02 -7.36 23.73
C PRO A 148 -7.82 -6.40 22.56
#